data_AF-A0A455U3E7-F1
#
_entry.id   AF-A0A455U3E7-F1
#
_cell.length_a   1.000
_cell.length_b   1.000
_cell.length_c   1.000
_cell.angle_alpha   90.00
_cell.angle_beta   90.00
_cell.angle_gamma   90.00
#
_symmetry.space_group_name_H-M   'P 1'
#
loop_
_entity.id
_entity.type
_entity.pdbx_description
1 polymer ?
#
loop_
_entity_poly.entity_id
_entity_poly.type
_entity_poly.pdbx_seq_one_letter_code
_entity_poly.pdbx_strand_id
1 'polypeptide(L)'
;MCVGPTKADVLEDALQHQNKPEAVREKLLLRASDQPFYNASPLTLGSLSDTQTSDDLMSYVQSFSQSAREIFEHFEFESFVQQLSANNLLYKVVQQFAAIDLSPSRVTNHGMGGIFEELIRKFAESSNETAGEHFTPRDIVHLTTSLVLTGQEAKLKPNSIVTVYDPTAGTGGFLSESDEYIQQVSEKVTVSLHGQELNPESYAICKGDMLVKGRRLNGSSWAIRFPTINWRASALTTCSPIRRLALSGRRCRSRSPTSTNTVAMMVALALACHAFPMVRCCF
;
A
#
# COMPACT_ATOMS: atom_id res chain seq x y z
N MET A 1 -0.41 -12.16 4.14
CA MET A 1 -1.60 -11.44 4.63
C MET A 1 -2.20 -10.78 3.40
N CYS A 2 -3.38 -11.07 2.86
CA CYS A 2 -4.69 -11.43 3.40
C CYS A 2 -5.50 -12.03 2.24
N VAL A 3 -6.69 -12.58 2.52
CA VAL A 3 -7.56 -13.34 1.60
C VAL A 3 -7.12 -14.81 1.46
N GLY A 4 -6.19 -15.22 2.32
CA GLY A 4 -5.86 -16.60 2.48
C GLY A 4 -6.91 -17.30 3.39
N PRO A 5 -6.56 -17.55 4.65
CA PRO A 5 -7.31 -18.45 5.54
C PRO A 5 -8.68 -17.90 5.89
N THR A 6 -8.83 -16.58 5.87
CA THR A 6 -10.07 -15.86 6.17
C THR A 6 -10.95 -15.62 4.93
N LYS A 7 -10.58 -16.13 3.74
CA LYS A 7 -11.38 -15.92 2.52
C LYS A 7 -12.77 -16.51 2.63
N ALA A 8 -12.87 -17.73 3.16
CA ALA A 8 -14.15 -18.41 3.33
C ALA A 8 -15.08 -17.58 4.22
N ASP A 9 -14.55 -17.10 5.36
CA ASP A 9 -15.29 -16.27 6.32
C ASP A 9 -15.73 -14.95 5.70
N VAL A 10 -14.84 -14.26 4.95
CA VAL A 10 -15.16 -13.01 4.25
C VAL A 10 -16.22 -13.22 3.17
N LEU A 11 -16.16 -14.33 2.43
CA LEU A 11 -17.17 -14.64 1.41
C LEU A 11 -18.52 -14.95 2.05
N GLU A 12 -18.54 -15.72 3.14
CA GLU A 12 -19.76 -16.02 3.88
C GLU A 12 -20.41 -14.74 4.42
N ASP A 13 -19.64 -13.89 5.11
CA ASP A 13 -20.12 -12.61 5.64
C ASP A 13 -20.58 -11.68 4.51
N ALA A 14 -19.90 -11.70 3.35
CA ALA A 14 -20.29 -10.91 2.19
C ALA A 14 -21.67 -11.34 1.67
N LEU A 15 -21.97 -12.65 1.64
CA LEU A 15 -23.28 -13.19 1.27
C LEU A 15 -24.35 -12.84 2.32
N GLN A 16 -24.04 -12.99 3.60
CA GLN A 16 -24.99 -12.70 4.70
C GLN A 16 -25.36 -11.22 4.79
N HIS A 17 -24.52 -10.31 4.30
CA HIS A 17 -24.68 -8.87 4.48
C HIS A 17 -24.81 -8.08 3.18
N GLN A 18 -25.22 -8.72 2.08
CA GLN A 18 -25.42 -8.07 0.78
C GLN A 18 -26.41 -6.90 0.82
N ASN A 19 -27.46 -7.01 1.65
CA ASN A 19 -28.53 -6.01 1.75
C ASN A 19 -28.22 -4.86 2.71
N LYS A 20 -27.06 -4.86 3.38
CA LYS A 20 -26.67 -3.78 4.30
C LYS A 20 -26.07 -2.60 3.52
N PRO A 21 -26.17 -1.36 4.05
CA PRO A 21 -25.46 -0.22 3.48
C PRO A 21 -23.95 -0.49 3.36
N GLU A 22 -23.32 0.01 2.28
CA GLU A 22 -21.92 -0.27 1.95
C GLU A 22 -20.96 -0.01 3.13
N ALA A 23 -21.10 1.14 3.79
CA ALA A 23 -20.26 1.52 4.93
C ALA A 23 -20.39 0.57 6.14
N VAL A 24 -21.55 -0.06 6.33
CA VAL A 24 -21.76 -1.05 7.39
C VAL A 24 -21.18 -2.39 6.97
N ARG A 25 -21.41 -2.78 5.70
CA ARG A 25 -20.88 -4.01 5.12
C ARG A 25 -19.34 -4.02 5.18
N GLU A 26 -18.70 -2.94 4.77
CA GLU A 26 -17.23 -2.82 4.80
C GLU A 26 -16.66 -3.03 6.20
N LYS A 27 -17.26 -2.43 7.24
CA LYS A 27 -16.82 -2.63 8.63
C LYS A 27 -16.96 -4.07 9.13
N LEU A 28 -17.98 -4.80 8.65
CA LEU A 28 -18.18 -6.20 9.01
C LEU A 28 -17.17 -7.08 8.30
N LEU A 29 -16.94 -6.86 7.00
CA LEU A 29 -15.95 -7.61 6.23
C LEU A 29 -14.51 -7.37 6.71
N LEU A 30 -14.18 -6.15 7.16
CA LEU A 30 -12.89 -5.86 7.81
C LEU A 30 -12.72 -6.56 9.16
N ARG A 31 -13.83 -6.85 9.87
CA ARG A 31 -13.78 -7.65 11.11
C ARG A 31 -13.61 -9.13 10.79
N ALA A 32 -14.32 -9.64 9.78
CA ALA A 32 -14.20 -11.02 9.33
C ALA A 32 -12.80 -11.33 8.75
N SER A 33 -12.18 -10.37 8.08
CA SER A 33 -10.85 -10.58 7.50
C SER A 33 -9.73 -10.62 8.53
N ASP A 34 -9.96 -10.09 9.73
CA ASP A 34 -8.96 -9.78 10.78
C ASP A 34 -7.75 -8.99 10.26
N GLN A 35 -7.98 -8.13 9.25
CA GLN A 35 -6.94 -7.45 8.49
C GLN A 35 -7.39 -6.05 8.06
N PRO A 36 -6.46 -5.12 7.72
CA PRO A 36 -6.83 -3.76 7.33
C PRO A 36 -7.48 -3.68 5.94
N PHE A 37 -7.58 -4.79 5.21
CA PHE A 37 -8.28 -4.92 3.94
C PHE A 37 -8.90 -6.31 3.79
N TYR A 38 -9.75 -6.46 2.77
CA TYR A 38 -10.35 -7.73 2.37
C TYR A 38 -10.57 -7.77 0.85
N ASN A 39 -10.83 -8.95 0.31
CA ASN A 39 -11.37 -9.15 -1.03
C ASN A 39 -12.56 -10.10 -0.95
N ALA A 40 -13.71 -9.67 -1.47
CA ALA A 40 -14.97 -10.42 -1.45
C ALA A 40 -15.27 -11.12 -2.80
N SER A 41 -14.28 -11.27 -3.68
CA SER A 41 -14.44 -11.97 -4.95
C SER A 41 -14.31 -13.48 -4.75
N PRO A 42 -15.19 -14.30 -5.37
CA PRO A 42 -14.97 -15.73 -5.43
C PRO A 42 -13.73 -16.07 -6.28
N LEU A 43 -13.31 -15.17 -7.18
CA LEU A 43 -12.17 -15.38 -8.07
C LEU A 43 -10.84 -15.28 -7.33
N THR A 44 -9.82 -15.87 -7.95
CA THR A 44 -8.40 -15.72 -7.64
C THR A 44 -7.66 -15.47 -8.94
N LEU A 45 -6.43 -14.95 -8.89
CA LEU A 45 -5.63 -14.75 -10.09
C LEU A 45 -5.40 -16.04 -10.90
N GLY A 46 -5.36 -17.19 -10.21
CA GLY A 46 -5.24 -18.50 -10.86
C GLY A 46 -6.54 -19.06 -11.43
N SER A 47 -7.70 -18.49 -11.07
CA SER A 47 -9.02 -18.95 -11.52
C SER A 47 -9.69 -18.00 -12.51
N LEU A 48 -8.96 -17.02 -13.05
CA LEU A 48 -9.50 -16.13 -14.09
C LEU A 48 -9.61 -16.87 -15.42
N SER A 49 -10.65 -16.59 -16.19
CA SER A 49 -10.84 -17.11 -17.53
C SER A 49 -9.75 -16.62 -18.48
N ASP A 50 -9.37 -17.45 -19.44
CA ASP A 50 -8.51 -17.12 -20.57
C ASP A 50 -9.20 -16.25 -21.63
N THR A 51 -10.52 -16.37 -21.76
CA THR A 51 -11.34 -15.63 -22.74
C THR A 51 -11.88 -14.31 -22.22
N GLN A 52 -12.14 -14.20 -20.91
CA GLN A 52 -12.72 -13.02 -20.25
C GLN A 52 -11.81 -12.45 -19.16
N THR A 53 -10.48 -12.60 -19.33
CA THR A 53 -9.50 -12.22 -18.30
C THR A 53 -9.63 -10.76 -17.84
N SER A 54 -9.95 -9.85 -18.75
CA SER A 54 -10.13 -8.43 -18.42
C SER A 54 -11.29 -8.21 -17.47
N ASP A 55 -12.46 -8.78 -17.77
CA ASP A 55 -13.67 -8.60 -16.98
C ASP A 55 -13.55 -9.31 -15.63
N ASP A 56 -12.98 -10.52 -15.63
CA ASP A 56 -12.71 -11.29 -14.41
C ASP A 56 -11.72 -10.56 -13.49
N LEU A 57 -10.66 -9.99 -14.05
CA LEU A 57 -9.66 -9.24 -13.28
C LEU A 57 -10.22 -7.94 -12.72
N MET A 58 -11.01 -7.20 -13.51
CA MET A 58 -11.65 -5.97 -13.03
C MET A 58 -12.70 -6.27 -11.95
N SER A 59 -13.49 -7.34 -12.12
CA SER A 59 -14.43 -7.83 -11.09
C SER A 59 -13.70 -8.22 -9.80
N TYR A 60 -12.57 -8.92 -9.92
CA TYR A 60 -11.71 -9.27 -8.79
C TYR A 60 -11.19 -8.02 -8.06
N VAL A 61 -10.71 -7.03 -8.81
CA VAL A 61 -10.20 -5.76 -8.27
C VAL A 61 -11.29 -4.93 -7.58
N GLN A 62 -12.48 -4.86 -8.19
CA GLN A 62 -13.62 -4.12 -7.62
C GLN A 62 -14.19 -4.76 -6.35
N SER A 63 -13.82 -6.01 -6.06
CA SER A 63 -14.24 -6.71 -4.85
C SER A 63 -13.34 -6.46 -3.64
N PHE A 64 -12.30 -5.63 -3.77
CA PHE A 64 -11.46 -5.20 -2.64
C PHE A 64 -12.17 -4.18 -1.74
N SER A 65 -11.68 -4.04 -0.50
CA SER A 65 -12.07 -2.94 0.39
C SER A 65 -11.80 -1.57 -0.26
N GLN A 66 -12.53 -0.53 0.15
CA GLN A 66 -12.38 0.81 -0.44
C GLN A 66 -10.94 1.30 -0.37
N SER A 67 -10.27 1.04 0.76
CA SER A 67 -8.87 1.45 0.95
C SER A 67 -7.91 0.83 -0.05
N ALA A 68 -8.13 -0.42 -0.44
CA ALA A 68 -7.32 -1.12 -1.44
C ALA A 68 -7.74 -0.75 -2.87
N ARG A 69 -9.03 -0.51 -3.14
CA ARG A 69 -9.51 -0.04 -4.45
C ARG A 69 -8.92 1.31 -4.85
N GLU A 70 -8.89 2.26 -3.92
CA GLU A 70 -8.29 3.59 -4.15
C GLU A 70 -6.83 3.51 -4.62
N ILE A 71 -6.10 2.48 -4.19
CA ILE A 71 -4.71 2.28 -4.62
C ILE A 71 -4.68 1.98 -6.12
N PHE A 72 -5.54 1.09 -6.62
CA PHE A 72 -5.61 0.77 -8.06
C PHE A 72 -6.07 1.94 -8.91
N GLU A 73 -6.98 2.77 -8.38
CA GLU A 73 -7.46 3.97 -9.06
C GLU A 73 -6.34 5.00 -9.25
N HIS A 74 -5.54 5.25 -8.22
CA HIS A 74 -4.38 6.16 -8.31
C HIS A 74 -3.30 5.69 -9.27
N PHE A 75 -3.30 4.41 -9.58
CA PHE A 75 -2.40 3.77 -10.53
C PHE A 75 -3.00 3.62 -11.93
N GLU A 76 -4.20 4.15 -12.19
CA GLU A 76 -4.89 3.99 -13.48
C GLU A 76 -4.97 2.53 -13.94
N PHE A 77 -5.13 1.59 -13.00
CA PHE A 77 -4.98 0.15 -13.27
C PHE A 77 -5.86 -0.36 -14.42
N GLU A 78 -7.08 0.16 -14.54
CA GLU A 78 -8.01 -0.18 -15.63
C GLU A 78 -7.42 0.09 -17.03
N SER A 79 -6.72 1.22 -17.20
CA SER A 79 -6.06 1.59 -18.45
C SER A 79 -5.02 0.53 -18.84
N PHE A 80 -4.25 0.04 -17.86
CA PHE A 80 -3.27 -1.01 -18.08
C PHE A 80 -3.89 -2.35 -18.47
N VAL A 81 -4.98 -2.73 -17.80
CA VAL A 81 -5.73 -3.95 -18.15
C VAL A 81 -6.21 -3.89 -19.60
N GLN A 82 -6.78 -2.76 -20.02
CA GLN A 82 -7.24 -2.55 -21.39
C GLN A 82 -6.09 -2.62 -22.40
N GLN A 83 -4.95 -1.98 -22.12
CA GLN A 83 -3.77 -2.02 -22.99
C GLN A 83 -3.20 -3.43 -23.13
N LEU A 84 -3.05 -4.17 -22.04
CA LEU A 84 -2.54 -5.55 -22.08
C LEU A 84 -3.51 -6.51 -22.76
N SER A 85 -4.80 -6.30 -22.57
CA SER A 85 -5.88 -7.06 -23.23
C SER A 85 -5.82 -6.85 -24.75
N ALA A 86 -5.74 -5.60 -25.20
CA ALA A 86 -5.64 -5.25 -26.62
C ALA A 86 -4.39 -5.86 -27.31
N ASN A 87 -3.32 -6.09 -26.55
CA ASN A 87 -2.09 -6.71 -27.05
C ASN A 87 -2.04 -8.25 -26.88
N ASN A 88 -3.12 -8.90 -26.41
CA ASN A 88 -3.16 -10.35 -26.12
C ASN A 88 -2.06 -10.80 -25.13
N LEU A 89 -1.68 -9.92 -24.20
CA LEU A 89 -0.66 -10.18 -23.18
C LEU A 89 -1.24 -10.37 -21.79
N LEU A 90 -2.45 -9.86 -21.53
CA LEU A 90 -3.05 -9.82 -20.19
C LEU A 90 -3.06 -11.19 -19.49
N TYR A 91 -3.63 -12.22 -20.13
CA TYR A 91 -3.70 -13.56 -19.54
C TYR A 91 -2.31 -14.13 -19.22
N LYS A 92 -1.34 -13.99 -20.13
CA LYS A 92 0.03 -14.48 -19.91
C LYS A 92 0.66 -13.82 -18.69
N VAL A 93 0.49 -12.51 -18.57
CA VAL A 93 1.00 -11.73 -17.45
C VAL A 93 0.35 -12.19 -16.15
N VAL A 94 -0.99 -12.26 -16.10
CA VAL A 94 -1.71 -12.75 -14.91
C VAL A 94 -1.23 -14.14 -14.48
N GLN A 95 -1.05 -15.08 -15.43
CA GLN A 95 -0.59 -16.43 -15.13
C GLN A 95 0.84 -16.47 -14.56
N GLN A 96 1.74 -15.59 -15.02
CA GLN A 96 3.08 -15.46 -14.43
C GLN A 96 2.99 -15.06 -12.95
N PHE A 97 2.11 -14.13 -12.61
CA PHE A 97 1.94 -13.74 -11.22
C PHE A 97 1.20 -14.78 -10.38
N ALA A 98 0.21 -15.47 -10.95
CA ALA A 98 -0.49 -16.56 -10.28
C ALA A 98 0.44 -17.74 -9.92
N ALA A 99 1.53 -17.92 -10.67
CA ALA A 99 2.53 -18.96 -10.40
C ALA A 99 3.51 -18.62 -9.26
N ILE A 100 3.60 -17.36 -8.82
CA ILE A 100 4.52 -16.95 -7.76
C ILE A 100 3.85 -17.17 -6.41
N ASP A 101 4.39 -18.08 -5.61
CA ASP A 101 3.96 -18.25 -4.23
C ASP A 101 4.51 -17.10 -3.36
N LEU A 102 3.63 -16.17 -3.02
CA LEU A 102 3.90 -15.07 -2.11
C LEU A 102 3.25 -15.30 -0.74
N SER A 103 2.76 -16.51 -0.43
CA SER A 103 2.06 -16.80 0.83
C SER A 103 2.92 -16.49 2.08
N PRO A 104 2.29 -16.21 3.24
CA PRO A 104 3.02 -15.89 4.49
C PRO A 104 3.98 -17.00 4.94
N SER A 105 3.71 -18.24 4.53
CA SER A 105 4.58 -19.40 4.77
C SER A 105 5.89 -19.34 3.99
N ARG A 106 5.91 -18.65 2.85
CA ARG A 106 7.10 -18.53 1.99
C ARG A 106 7.78 -17.17 2.14
N VAL A 107 7.00 -16.09 2.18
CA VAL A 107 7.50 -14.74 2.37
C VAL A 107 6.81 -14.13 3.58
N THR A 108 7.60 -13.79 4.60
CA THR A 108 7.06 -13.09 5.78
C THR A 108 6.53 -11.72 5.37
N ASN A 109 5.60 -11.13 6.14
CA ASN A 109 5.07 -9.81 5.78
C ASN A 109 6.15 -8.73 5.76
N HIS A 110 7.16 -8.84 6.63
CA HIS A 110 8.33 -7.97 6.58
C HIS A 110 9.15 -8.20 5.30
N GLY A 111 9.35 -9.46 4.91
CA GLY A 111 9.99 -9.80 3.63
C GLY A 111 9.21 -9.29 2.41
N MET A 112 7.88 -9.30 2.46
CA MET A 112 7.02 -8.71 1.41
C MET A 112 7.22 -7.21 1.30
N GLY A 113 7.29 -6.49 2.43
CA GLY A 113 7.65 -5.07 2.46
C GLY A 113 9.03 -4.83 1.82
N GLY A 114 10.04 -5.63 2.17
CA GLY A 114 11.37 -5.54 1.56
C GLY A 114 11.39 -5.80 0.05
N ILE A 115 10.65 -6.80 -0.45
CA ILE A 115 10.49 -7.04 -1.89
C ILE A 115 9.83 -5.84 -2.56
N PHE A 116 8.78 -5.28 -1.95
CA PHE A 116 8.05 -4.13 -2.46
C PHE A 116 8.95 -2.89 -2.56
N GLU A 117 9.73 -2.61 -1.51
CA GLU A 117 10.71 -1.53 -1.48
C GLU A 117 11.79 -1.71 -2.57
N GLU A 118 12.32 -2.92 -2.73
CA GLU A 118 13.33 -3.23 -3.76
C GLU A 118 12.79 -3.07 -5.18
N LEU A 119 11.52 -3.41 -5.40
CA LEU A 119 10.85 -3.17 -6.68
C LEU A 119 10.74 -1.67 -6.95
N ILE A 120 10.24 -0.88 -6.00
CA ILE A 120 10.16 0.58 -6.12
C ILE A 120 11.53 1.18 -6.42
N ARG A 121 12.57 0.74 -5.70
CA ARG A 121 13.95 1.19 -5.90
C ARG A 121 14.43 0.91 -7.32
N LYS A 122 14.26 -0.32 -7.82
CA LYS A 122 14.61 -0.67 -9.20
C LYS A 122 13.85 0.15 -10.24
N PHE A 123 12.57 0.45 -10.00
CA PHE A 123 11.79 1.29 -10.92
C PHE A 123 12.26 2.73 -10.91
N ALA A 124 12.53 3.30 -9.73
CA ALA A 124 13.11 4.63 -9.59
C ALA A 124 14.47 4.73 -10.28
N GLU A 125 15.33 3.71 -10.18
CA GLU A 125 16.63 3.66 -10.88
C GLU A 125 16.47 3.52 -12.40
N SER A 126 15.48 2.77 -12.88
CA SER A 126 15.23 2.57 -14.31
C SER A 126 14.58 3.79 -14.98
N SER A 127 13.86 4.59 -14.20
CA SER A 127 13.22 5.82 -14.65
C SER A 127 14.26 6.92 -14.57
N ASN A 128 14.80 7.35 -15.72
CA ASN A 128 15.82 8.40 -15.79
C ASN A 128 15.28 9.82 -15.41
N GLU A 129 14.19 9.87 -14.65
CA GLU A 129 13.66 11.08 -14.01
C GLU A 129 14.56 11.45 -12.83
N THR A 130 14.69 12.75 -12.55
CA THR A 130 15.65 13.32 -11.60
C THR A 130 15.72 12.56 -10.27
N ALA A 131 16.80 11.80 -10.08
CA ALA A 131 17.08 10.79 -9.05
C ALA A 131 16.99 11.24 -7.56
N GLY A 132 16.54 12.46 -7.28
CA GLY A 132 16.42 13.00 -5.93
C GLY A 132 15.00 13.35 -5.48
N GLU A 133 13.98 13.16 -6.33
CA GLU A 133 12.63 13.62 -6.01
C GLU A 133 11.70 12.56 -5.40
N HIS A 134 12.04 11.26 -5.47
CA HIS A 134 11.07 10.19 -5.18
C HIS A 134 11.56 9.06 -4.25
N PHE A 135 12.85 9.00 -3.91
CA PHE A 135 13.36 7.94 -3.02
C PHE A 135 14.51 8.44 -2.15
N THR A 136 14.38 8.28 -0.83
CA THR A 136 15.46 8.52 0.12
C THR A 136 16.15 7.18 0.43
N PRO A 137 17.48 7.03 0.23
CA PRO A 137 18.18 5.79 0.53
C PRO A 137 17.96 5.33 1.97
N ARG A 138 17.85 4.01 2.19
CA ARG A 138 17.48 3.45 3.50
C ARG A 138 18.44 3.86 4.62
N ASP A 139 19.73 3.98 4.32
CA ASP A 139 20.73 4.45 5.29
C ASP A 139 20.42 5.87 5.80
N ILE A 140 19.95 6.77 4.93
CA ILE A 140 19.58 8.14 5.29
C ILE A 140 18.27 8.14 6.08
N VAL A 141 17.31 7.31 5.70
CA VAL A 141 16.04 7.16 6.42
C VAL A 141 16.29 6.63 7.84
N HIS A 142 17.08 5.56 7.96
CA HIS A 142 17.45 4.95 9.23
C HIS A 142 18.22 5.91 10.13
N LEU A 143 19.25 6.57 9.59
CA LEU A 143 20.04 7.56 10.34
C LEU A 143 19.17 8.70 10.86
N THR A 144 18.35 9.30 9.99
CA THR A 144 17.50 10.43 10.35
C THR A 144 16.46 10.04 11.39
N THR A 145 15.81 8.89 11.21
CA THR A 145 14.82 8.36 12.16
C THR A 145 15.43 8.10 13.53
N SER A 146 16.61 7.46 13.54
CA SER A 146 17.35 7.18 14.78
C SER A 146 17.70 8.47 15.52
N LEU A 147 18.20 9.48 14.80
CA LEU A 147 18.54 10.79 15.38
C LEU A 147 17.32 11.53 15.95
N VAL A 148 16.19 11.50 15.26
CA VAL A 148 14.95 12.16 15.72
C VAL A 148 14.38 11.50 16.97
N LEU A 149 14.54 10.18 17.10
CA LEU A 149 14.02 9.41 18.23
C LEU A 149 14.99 9.31 19.41
N THR A 150 16.27 9.65 19.20
CA THR A 150 17.29 9.71 20.27
C THR A 150 16.90 10.76 21.32
N GLY A 151 16.97 10.41 22.61
CA GLY A 151 16.62 11.32 23.70
C GLY A 151 15.11 11.49 23.93
N GLN A 152 14.27 10.69 23.26
CA GLN A 152 12.80 10.68 23.43
C GLN A 152 12.32 9.48 24.28
N GLU A 153 13.17 8.87 25.09
CA GLU A 153 12.88 7.65 25.88
C GLU A 153 11.67 7.85 26.81
N ALA A 154 11.47 9.08 27.29
CA ALA A 154 10.30 9.42 28.09
C ALA A 154 8.96 9.26 27.34
N LYS A 155 8.94 9.48 26.01
CA LYS A 155 7.77 9.30 25.14
C LYS A 155 7.64 7.86 24.66
N LEU A 156 8.74 7.11 24.57
CA LEU A 156 8.78 5.73 24.12
C LEU A 156 8.53 4.72 25.26
N LYS A 157 7.87 5.12 26.36
CA LYS A 157 7.56 4.18 27.45
C LYS A 157 6.49 3.16 27.04
N PRO A 158 6.51 1.93 27.58
CA PRO A 158 5.46 0.96 27.30
C PRO A 158 4.06 1.50 27.57
N ASN A 159 3.11 1.13 26.70
CA ASN A 159 1.72 1.62 26.69
C ASN A 159 1.57 3.12 26.35
N SER A 160 2.59 3.76 25.79
CA SER A 160 2.45 5.11 25.22
C SER A 160 1.92 5.05 23.78
N ILE A 161 1.36 6.18 23.34
CA ILE A 161 1.00 6.42 21.94
C ILE A 161 1.99 7.45 21.39
N VAL A 162 2.67 7.10 20.31
CA VAL A 162 3.63 7.97 19.62
C VAL A 162 3.07 8.32 18.26
N THR A 163 2.93 9.62 18.00
CA THR A 163 2.44 10.12 16.72
C THR A 163 3.61 10.56 15.85
N VAL A 164 3.78 9.92 14.70
CA VAL A 164 4.79 10.29 13.69
C VAL A 164 4.08 10.94 12.52
N TYR A 165 4.61 12.07 12.05
CA TYR A 165 4.04 12.80 10.93
C TYR A 165 5.10 13.11 9.87
N ASP A 166 4.78 12.84 8.61
CA ASP A 166 5.58 13.24 7.45
C ASP A 166 4.73 14.07 6.46
N PRO A 167 4.98 15.39 6.31
CA PRO A 167 4.23 16.25 5.40
C PRO A 167 4.58 16.04 3.91
N THR A 168 5.61 15.26 3.59
CA THR A 168 6.02 14.88 2.24
C THR A 168 6.46 13.41 2.25
N ALA A 169 5.52 12.54 2.57
CA ALA A 169 5.78 11.14 2.87
C ALA A 169 6.39 10.36 1.69
N GLY A 170 6.22 10.84 0.45
CA GLY A 170 6.65 10.11 -0.74
C GLY A 170 6.07 8.70 -0.74
N THR A 171 6.93 7.70 -0.88
CA THR A 171 6.58 6.28 -0.82
C THR A 171 6.45 5.72 0.60
N GLY A 172 6.61 6.55 1.65
CA GLY A 172 6.37 6.18 3.04
C GLY A 172 7.59 5.74 3.84
N GLY A 173 8.80 5.89 3.30
CA GLY A 173 10.04 5.37 3.91
C GLY A 173 10.25 5.78 5.37
N PHE A 174 10.09 7.08 5.69
CA PHE A 174 10.25 7.56 7.07
C PHE A 174 9.20 7.03 8.04
N LEU A 175 7.95 6.88 7.57
CA LEU A 175 6.85 6.40 8.41
C LEU A 175 7.03 4.92 8.72
N SER A 176 7.44 4.14 7.72
CA SER A 176 7.77 2.72 7.86
C SER A 176 8.98 2.50 8.77
N GLU A 177 10.07 3.22 8.55
CA GLU A 177 11.27 3.12 9.39
C GLU A 177 11.01 3.59 10.82
N SER A 178 10.22 4.65 11.03
CA SER A 178 9.88 5.13 12.38
C SER A 178 9.12 4.09 13.18
N ASP A 179 8.16 3.41 12.55
CA ASP A 179 7.43 2.32 13.19
C ASP A 179 8.36 1.15 13.52
N GLU A 180 9.16 0.69 12.56
CA GLU A 180 10.12 -0.41 12.76
C GLU A 180 11.14 -0.09 13.87
N TYR A 181 11.73 1.11 13.86
CA TYR A 181 12.67 1.55 14.88
C TYR A 181 12.04 1.61 16.27
N ILE A 182 10.82 2.19 16.39
CA ILE A 182 10.12 2.27 17.69
C ILE A 182 9.85 0.88 18.25
N GLN A 183 9.43 -0.08 17.41
CA GLN A 183 9.19 -1.46 17.84
C GLN A 183 10.49 -2.20 18.23
N GLN A 184 11.65 -1.78 17.73
CA GLN A 184 12.95 -2.34 18.12
C GLN A 184 13.43 -1.80 19.48
N VAL A 185 13.19 -0.52 19.77
CA VAL A 185 13.71 0.13 20.99
C VAL A 185 12.74 0.08 22.16
N SER A 186 11.45 -0.15 21.93
CA SER A 186 10.45 -0.21 22.99
C SER A 186 9.32 -1.20 22.71
N GLU A 187 8.90 -1.88 23.77
CA GLU A 187 7.79 -2.82 23.71
C GLU A 187 6.45 -2.13 24.04
N LYS A 188 5.37 -2.57 23.39
CA LYS A 188 3.99 -2.14 23.66
C LYS A 188 3.75 -0.65 23.43
N VAL A 189 4.49 -0.02 22.54
CA VAL A 189 4.22 1.35 22.08
C VAL A 189 3.28 1.28 20.88
N THR A 190 2.21 2.07 20.93
CA THR A 190 1.29 2.23 19.79
C THR A 190 1.78 3.38 18.92
N VAL A 191 2.14 3.10 17.67
CA VAL A 191 2.58 4.11 16.71
C VAL A 191 1.40 4.55 15.84
N SER A 192 1.12 5.84 15.84
CA SER A 192 0.13 6.48 14.95
C SER A 192 0.86 7.19 13.82
N LEU A 193 0.74 6.67 12.61
CA LEU A 193 1.44 7.16 11.42
C LEU A 193 0.53 8.09 10.60
N HIS A 194 1.02 9.29 10.31
CA HIS A 194 0.32 10.31 9.55
C HIS A 194 1.23 10.79 8.41
N GLY A 195 0.70 10.85 7.19
CA GLY A 195 1.47 11.27 6.03
C GLY A 195 0.69 12.11 5.05
N GLN A 196 1.38 13.01 4.36
CA GLN A 196 0.85 13.77 3.22
C GLN A 196 1.75 13.58 2.00
N GLU A 197 1.15 13.34 0.85
CA GLU A 197 1.87 13.23 -0.41
C GLU A 197 1.00 13.76 -1.56
N LEU A 198 1.55 14.67 -2.36
CA LEU A 198 0.82 15.33 -3.43
C LEU A 198 0.70 14.44 -4.67
N ASN A 199 1.70 13.60 -4.93
CA ASN A 199 1.70 12.68 -6.06
C ASN A 199 0.78 11.48 -5.75
N PRO A 200 -0.28 11.24 -6.55
CA PRO A 200 -1.24 10.17 -6.30
C PRO A 200 -0.61 8.78 -6.35
N GLU A 201 0.37 8.55 -7.24
CA GLU A 201 1.07 7.27 -7.35
C GLU A 201 1.94 7.03 -6.12
N SER A 202 2.74 8.02 -5.72
CA SER A 202 3.59 7.91 -4.51
C SER A 202 2.74 7.70 -3.24
N TYR A 203 1.62 8.40 -3.16
CA TYR A 203 0.61 8.19 -2.13
C TYR A 203 0.08 6.75 -2.13
N ALA A 204 -0.27 6.20 -3.30
CA ALA A 204 -0.77 4.85 -3.43
C ALA A 204 0.28 3.79 -3.07
N ILE A 205 1.55 4.02 -3.40
CA ILE A 205 2.69 3.21 -2.95
C ILE A 205 2.76 3.19 -1.42
N CYS A 206 2.79 4.37 -0.80
CA CYS A 206 2.86 4.51 0.65
C CYS A 206 1.67 3.83 1.34
N LYS A 207 0.46 4.06 0.82
CA LYS A 207 -0.77 3.43 1.31
C LYS A 207 -0.70 1.91 1.23
N GLY A 208 -0.20 1.38 0.11
CA GLY A 208 0.00 -0.05 -0.11
C GLY A 208 0.99 -0.66 0.88
N ASP A 209 2.15 -0.03 1.09
CA ASP A 209 3.16 -0.48 2.05
C ASP A 209 2.58 -0.59 3.47
N MET A 210 1.87 0.45 3.92
CA MET A 210 1.22 0.46 5.23
C MET A 210 0.15 -0.63 5.38
N LEU A 211 -0.65 -0.87 4.33
CA LEU A 211 -1.65 -1.95 4.33
C LEU A 211 -1.00 -3.33 4.41
N VAL A 212 0.08 -3.57 3.66
CA VAL A 212 0.82 -4.85 3.66
C VAL A 212 1.48 -5.10 5.02
N LYS A 213 1.94 -4.05 5.70
CA LYS A 213 2.47 -4.11 7.07
C LYS A 213 1.38 -4.25 8.14
N GLY A 214 0.10 -4.37 7.76
CA GLY A 214 -1.01 -4.59 8.69
C GLY A 214 -1.45 -3.34 9.44
N ARG A 215 -1.00 -2.15 9.03
CA ARG A 215 -1.33 -0.89 9.70
C ARG A 215 -2.70 -0.40 9.24
N ARG A 216 -3.57 -0.06 10.21
CA ARG A 216 -4.89 0.50 9.92
C ARG A 216 -4.76 1.97 9.55
N LEU A 217 -5.14 2.28 8.32
CA LEU A 217 -5.16 3.64 7.82
C LEU A 217 -6.52 4.27 8.16
N ASN A 218 -6.54 5.17 9.14
CA ASN A 218 -7.72 5.99 9.36
C ASN A 218 -7.77 7.09 8.30
N GLY A 219 -8.89 7.20 7.56
CA GLY A 219 -9.00 8.09 6.38
C GLY A 219 -8.76 9.58 6.63
N SER A 220 -8.75 10.05 7.88
CA SER A 220 -8.41 11.44 8.26
C SER A 220 -6.92 11.65 8.57
N SER A 221 -6.12 10.59 8.58
CA SER A 221 -4.70 10.58 8.91
C SER A 221 -3.78 10.74 7.69
N TRP A 222 -4.34 10.59 6.48
CA TRP A 222 -3.61 10.52 5.22
C TRP A 222 -4.34 11.33 4.16
N ALA A 223 -3.64 12.25 3.48
CA ALA A 223 -4.27 13.15 2.52
C ALA A 223 -3.36 13.50 1.35
N ILE A 224 -3.93 13.50 0.14
CA ILE A 224 -3.26 13.99 -1.08
C ILE A 224 -3.15 15.52 -1.12
N ARG A 225 -3.97 16.20 -0.31
CA ARG A 225 -4.06 17.66 -0.29
C ARG A 225 -3.84 18.14 1.12
N PHE A 226 -2.98 19.15 1.30
CA PHE A 226 -2.79 19.89 2.55
C PHE A 226 -4.14 20.34 3.10
N PRO A 227 -4.71 19.65 4.10
CA PRO A 227 -5.87 20.17 4.77
C PRO A 227 -5.30 21.11 5.85
N THR A 228 -6.00 22.20 6.16
CA THR A 228 -5.73 22.99 7.36
C THR A 228 -6.06 22.14 8.58
N ILE A 229 -5.21 21.16 8.91
CA ILE A 229 -5.37 20.32 10.11
C ILE A 229 -4.38 20.73 11.16
N ASN A 230 -4.91 21.02 12.34
CA ASN A 230 -4.17 21.36 13.54
C ASN A 230 -3.72 20.07 14.25
N TRP A 231 -2.70 19.39 13.70
CA TRP A 231 -2.08 18.22 14.34
C TRP A 231 -0.88 18.61 15.21
N ARG A 232 -0.77 18.02 16.41
CA ARG A 232 0.46 18.03 17.21
C ARG A 232 1.15 16.66 17.08
N ALA A 233 2.20 16.57 16.28
CA ALA A 233 2.99 15.35 16.13
C ALA A 233 4.03 15.22 17.26
N SER A 234 4.35 13.97 17.64
CA SER A 234 5.41 13.69 18.62
C SER A 234 6.80 13.68 17.99
N ALA A 235 6.88 13.37 16.69
CA ALA A 235 8.06 13.44 15.83
C ALA A 235 7.67 13.90 14.40
N LEU A 236 8.54 14.69 13.76
CA LEU A 236 8.38 15.20 12.40
C LEU A 236 9.62 14.80 11.58
N THR A 237 9.41 14.08 10.48
CA THR A 237 10.46 13.65 9.53
C THR A 237 10.02 14.01 8.12
N THR A 238 10.91 14.51 7.27
CA THR A 238 10.61 14.85 5.86
C THR A 238 11.89 14.87 5.04
N CYS A 239 11.80 14.38 3.80
CA CYS A 239 12.74 14.72 2.73
C CYS A 239 11.97 15.47 1.64
N SER A 240 11.86 16.79 1.78
CA SER A 240 11.22 17.62 0.77
C SER A 240 12.12 17.79 -0.47
N PRO A 241 11.56 17.92 -1.69
CA PRO A 241 12.36 18.21 -2.88
C PRO A 241 13.22 19.46 -2.69
N ILE A 242 14.53 19.34 -2.93
CA ILE A 242 15.57 20.37 -2.69
C ILE A 242 15.25 21.73 -3.38
N ARG A 243 14.32 21.77 -4.34
CA ARG A 243 13.92 22.98 -5.08
C ARG A 243 12.70 23.74 -4.55
N ARG A 244 12.11 23.37 -3.41
CA ARG A 244 10.85 23.99 -2.93
C ARG A 244 11.02 25.17 -1.96
N LEU A 245 12.12 25.93 -2.03
CA LEU A 245 12.32 27.15 -1.22
C LEU A 245 11.68 28.43 -1.79
N ALA A 246 10.84 28.33 -2.84
CA ALA A 246 10.21 29.49 -3.47
C ALA A 246 8.71 29.26 -3.73
N LEU A 247 7.92 29.11 -2.66
CA LEU A 247 6.45 29.24 -2.75
C LEU A 247 6.05 30.71 -2.62
N SER A 248 6.37 31.50 -3.66
CA SER A 248 5.64 32.72 -4.01
C SER A 248 4.91 32.50 -5.33
N GLY A 249 3.65 32.07 -5.24
CA GLY A 249 2.61 32.41 -6.22
C GLY A 249 2.68 31.86 -7.66
N ARG A 250 3.32 30.71 -7.96
CA ARG A 250 3.17 30.09 -9.30
C ARG A 250 2.68 28.65 -9.24
N ARG A 251 1.61 28.36 -10.00
CA ARG A 251 1.03 27.02 -10.18
C ARG A 251 2.07 26.10 -10.82
N CYS A 252 2.31 24.96 -10.18
CA CYS A 252 3.08 23.87 -10.74
C CYS A 252 2.26 23.22 -11.86
N ARG A 253 2.80 23.12 -13.08
CA ARG A 253 2.21 22.31 -14.16
C ARG A 253 2.77 20.90 -14.04
N SER A 254 1.91 19.89 -13.94
CA SER A 254 2.30 18.49 -14.12
C SER A 254 2.78 18.28 -15.56
N ARG A 255 3.87 17.51 -15.74
CA ARG A 255 4.29 16.96 -17.03
C ARG A 255 4.04 15.45 -17.01
N SER A 256 3.68 14.94 -18.18
CA SER A 256 3.17 13.59 -18.47
C SER A 256 4.07 12.46 -17.98
N PRO A 257 3.52 11.35 -17.48
CA PRO A 257 4.32 10.28 -16.93
C PRO A 257 4.51 9.16 -17.97
N THR A 258 5.75 8.70 -18.17
CA THR A 258 6.06 7.60 -19.13
C THR A 258 6.72 6.39 -18.46
N SER A 259 6.85 6.36 -17.13
CA SER A 259 7.39 5.25 -16.33
C SER A 259 6.37 4.54 -15.42
N THR A 260 5.11 4.97 -15.42
CA THR A 260 3.99 4.58 -14.53
C THR A 260 3.55 3.11 -14.62
N ASN A 261 3.92 2.41 -15.69
CA ASN A 261 3.15 1.27 -16.17
C ASN A 261 3.30 -0.03 -15.38
N THR A 262 4.38 -0.20 -14.62
CA THR A 262 4.70 -1.47 -13.96
C THR A 262 4.41 -1.44 -12.45
N VAL A 263 4.53 -0.28 -11.81
CA VAL A 263 4.27 -0.11 -10.37
C VAL A 263 2.78 -0.29 -10.06
N ALA A 264 1.92 0.23 -10.93
CA ALA A 264 0.47 0.04 -10.91
C ALA A 264 0.06 -1.43 -10.84
N MET A 265 0.62 -2.22 -11.75
CA MET A 265 0.36 -3.65 -11.83
C MET A 265 0.92 -4.36 -10.60
N MET A 266 2.08 -3.97 -10.10
CA MET A 266 2.71 -4.63 -8.96
C MET A 266 2.07 -4.31 -7.61
N VAL A 267 1.53 -3.12 -7.40
CA VAL A 267 0.72 -2.82 -6.21
C VAL A 267 -0.63 -3.54 -6.29
N ALA A 268 -1.24 -3.56 -7.49
CA ALA A 268 -2.35 -4.46 -7.83
C ALA A 268 -2.08 -5.90 -7.51
N LEU A 269 -0.89 -6.37 -7.83
CA LEU A 269 -0.50 -7.75 -7.63
C LEU A 269 -0.03 -8.06 -6.21
N ALA A 270 0.62 -7.15 -5.49
CA ALA A 270 0.94 -7.35 -4.08
C ALA A 270 -0.33 -7.41 -3.21
N LEU A 271 -1.33 -6.58 -3.53
CA LEU A 271 -2.65 -6.62 -2.88
C LEU A 271 -3.50 -7.81 -3.37
N ALA A 272 -3.38 -8.23 -4.64
CA ALA A 272 -4.11 -9.34 -5.25
C ALA A 272 -3.55 -10.74 -4.96
N CYS A 273 -2.23 -10.92 -4.93
CA CYS A 273 -1.56 -12.22 -4.89
C CYS A 273 -1.62 -12.92 -3.53
N HIS A 274 -2.25 -12.32 -2.53
CA HIS A 274 -2.28 -12.89 -1.18
C HIS A 274 -3.55 -13.68 -0.83
N ALA A 275 -4.40 -13.93 -1.82
CA ALA A 275 -5.64 -14.71 -1.72
C ALA A 275 -5.50 -16.24 -1.68
N PHE A 276 -4.41 -16.77 -1.12
CA PHE A 276 -4.17 -18.21 -1.04
C PHE A 276 -4.10 -18.72 0.40
N PRO A 277 -4.95 -19.70 0.72
CA PRO A 277 -4.47 -20.97 1.19
C PRO A 277 -5.27 -22.07 0.49
N MET A 278 -4.93 -23.31 0.75
CA MET A 278 -5.83 -24.42 0.44
C MET A 278 -6.26 -24.53 -1.03
N VAL A 279 -5.31 -24.85 -1.92
CA VAL A 279 -5.57 -25.92 -2.89
C VAL A 279 -4.32 -26.80 -2.96
N ARG A 280 -4.10 -27.58 -1.90
CA ARG A 280 -3.23 -28.75 -1.95
C ARG A 280 -3.91 -29.89 -1.19
N CYS A 281 -5.08 -30.28 -1.71
CA CYS A 281 -5.78 -31.52 -1.41
C CYS A 281 -6.69 -31.84 -2.61
N CYS A 282 -6.07 -32.26 -3.72
CA CYS A 282 -6.56 -33.28 -4.65
C CYS A 282 -5.67 -33.25 -5.90
N PHE A 283 -5.00 -34.39 -6.11
CA PHE A 283 -4.03 -34.76 -7.15
C PHE A 283 -2.60 -34.25 -6.97
#